data_AF-A0A101XK74-F1
#
_entry.id   AF-A0A101XK74-F1
#
_cell.length_a   1.000
_cell.length_b   1.000
_cell.length_c   1.000
_cell.angle_alpha   90.00
_cell.angle_beta   90.00
_cell.angle_gamma   90.00
#
_symmetry.space_group_name_H-M   'P 1'
#
loop_
_entity.id
_entity.type
_entity.pdbx_description
1 polymer ?
#
loop_
_entity_poly.entity_id
_entity_poly.type
_entity_poly.pdbx_seq_one_letter_code
_entity_poly.pdbx_strand_id
1 'polypeptide(L)'
;MSASWHGDAEHYSILYGRGNYYWIAYMDCMQHVFKEDQASNGLVRELFQLINALKDIGKNVSDYASPDLVDINEDSGIRVLCDNIETSTLDLVREGRSGSSERLWGIDSQSRVLGLEGVDVHIVAAALVGGRQVLVPGLQGVKWLGLKFRYIPSDTDELARHYGNYIYVKSRHVNRFFDGRFNDEAIREEIRSHVESSLLEAAPSNAFVLLDGPLFSTSAALGMDNDYSRLYYSLIEERVRAMNGKNVIGIVKRISHSKYLAKCLNLDIDDESIARRQADNMGGSSNGGRIAYKVGPITIETTDGKYSKTAWYLVVPMGKFRHVVRVESLNAELLDDKIGVVASMIDPTGTAVPISIADRLSRRLSSAAMHLIGNLSPLNPTYDGLRELENSIRDIGVIP
;
A
#
# COMPACT_ATOMS: atom_id res chain seq x y z
N MET A 1 -42.44 -30.51 14.65
CA MET A 1 -43.37 -29.64 15.39
C MET A 1 -42.61 -28.37 15.74
N SER A 2 -42.49 -27.42 14.82
CA SER A 2 -43.43 -26.31 14.58
C SER A 2 -43.67 -25.46 15.83
N ALA A 3 -42.99 -24.31 15.89
CA ALA A 3 -43.53 -23.12 16.53
C ALA A 3 -42.92 -21.89 15.83
N SER A 4 -43.69 -21.37 14.89
CA SER A 4 -43.59 -20.03 14.32
C SER A 4 -43.82 -18.97 15.41
N TRP A 5 -43.09 -17.86 15.33
CA TRP A 5 -43.52 -16.60 15.92
C TRP A 5 -43.64 -15.55 14.81
N HIS A 6 -44.87 -15.08 14.62
CA HIS A 6 -45.26 -13.89 13.88
C HIS A 6 -45.77 -12.85 14.89
N GLY A 7 -45.53 -11.59 14.56
CA GLY A 7 -46.20 -10.43 15.13
C GLY A 7 -45.33 -9.66 16.14
N ASP A 8 -45.29 -8.33 16.13
CA ASP A 8 -45.85 -7.33 15.24
C ASP A 8 -45.00 -6.06 15.39
N ALA A 9 -44.78 -5.39 14.26
CA ALA A 9 -44.27 -4.03 14.24
C ALA A 9 -45.46 -3.09 14.42
N GLU A 10 -45.61 -2.47 15.60
CA GLU A 10 -46.29 -1.18 15.78
C GLU A 10 -46.39 -0.82 17.28
N HIS A 11 -45.51 0.07 17.73
CA HIS A 11 -45.67 1.10 18.77
C HIS A 11 -44.32 1.33 19.43
N TYR A 12 -43.55 2.29 18.92
CA TYR A 12 -42.71 3.22 19.69
C TYR A 12 -42.07 4.21 18.69
N SER A 13 -42.92 5.06 18.15
CA SER A 13 -42.57 6.41 17.71
C SER A 13 -42.98 7.30 18.90
N ILE A 14 -42.14 8.12 19.54
CA ILE A 14 -41.40 9.28 19.02
C ILE A 14 -40.39 9.67 20.12
N LEU A 15 -39.09 9.62 19.82
CA LEU A 15 -38.07 10.64 20.12
C LEU A 15 -36.71 10.14 19.59
N TYR A 16 -36.09 10.97 18.76
CA TYR A 16 -34.85 10.73 18.02
C TYR A 16 -33.64 10.53 18.98
N GLY A 17 -32.58 9.80 18.63
CA GLY A 17 -32.22 9.36 17.28
C GLY A 17 -31.23 8.19 17.24
N ARG A 18 -31.57 7.20 16.41
CA ARG A 18 -30.77 6.46 15.39
C ARG A 18 -29.26 6.19 15.56
N GLY A 19 -28.65 6.33 16.74
CA GLY A 19 -27.24 5.97 16.97
C GLY A 19 -27.01 4.53 17.43
N ASN A 20 -27.94 3.98 18.23
CA ASN A 20 -27.65 2.76 18.99
C ASN A 20 -27.92 1.44 18.25
N TYR A 21 -28.73 1.45 17.19
CA TYR A 21 -29.01 0.24 16.41
C TYR A 21 -27.89 -0.10 15.40
N TYR A 22 -27.11 0.91 14.97
CA TYR A 22 -25.92 0.67 14.15
C TYR A 22 -24.82 0.00 14.96
N TRP A 23 -24.66 0.33 16.25
CA TRP A 23 -23.64 -0.25 17.12
C TRP A 23 -23.74 -1.77 17.31
N ILE A 24 -24.96 -2.30 17.46
CA ILE A 24 -25.17 -3.73 17.69
C ILE A 24 -24.92 -4.53 16.40
N ALA A 25 -25.41 -4.03 15.24
CA ALA A 25 -25.11 -4.65 13.95
C ALA A 25 -23.63 -4.54 13.55
N TYR A 26 -22.95 -3.46 13.97
CA TYR A 26 -21.51 -3.26 13.75
C TYR A 26 -20.67 -4.19 14.63
N MET A 27 -21.05 -4.38 15.90
CA MET A 27 -20.43 -5.39 16.76
C MET A 27 -20.72 -6.81 16.29
N ASP A 28 -21.91 -7.13 15.78
CA ASP A 28 -22.23 -8.45 15.24
C ASP A 28 -21.48 -8.76 13.94
N CYS A 29 -21.32 -7.78 13.05
CA CYS A 29 -20.48 -7.91 11.86
C CYS A 29 -19.00 -8.11 12.23
N MET A 30 -18.52 -7.38 13.24
CA MET A 30 -17.18 -7.59 13.80
C MET A 30 -17.08 -8.97 14.47
N GLN A 31 -18.04 -9.42 15.27
CA GLN A 31 -17.98 -10.74 15.93
C GLN A 31 -18.09 -11.91 14.95
N HIS A 32 -18.73 -11.74 13.80
CA HIS A 32 -18.73 -12.75 12.73
C HIS A 32 -17.47 -12.75 11.86
N VAL A 33 -16.76 -11.62 11.73
CA VAL A 33 -15.45 -11.54 11.06
C VAL A 33 -14.28 -11.88 12.01
N PHE A 34 -14.47 -11.70 13.32
CA PHE A 34 -13.49 -11.90 14.38
C PHE A 34 -13.96 -12.98 15.37
N LYS A 35 -14.14 -14.22 14.90
CA LYS A 35 -14.22 -15.37 15.83
C LYS A 35 -12.83 -15.72 16.33
N GLU A 36 -12.65 -15.56 17.64
CA GLU A 36 -11.58 -16.09 18.50
C GLU A 36 -10.17 -16.10 17.90
N ASP A 37 -9.46 -14.96 17.97
CA ASP A 37 -8.00 -15.00 17.79
C ASP A 37 -7.31 -13.84 18.53
N GLN A 38 -6.08 -14.06 19.00
CA GLN A 38 -5.27 -13.09 19.75
C GLN A 38 -5.03 -11.74 19.01
N ALA A 39 -5.31 -11.69 17.71
CA ALA A 39 -5.23 -10.51 16.86
C ALA A 39 -6.25 -9.41 17.24
N SER A 40 -7.44 -9.76 17.75
CA SER A 40 -8.47 -8.78 18.14
C SER A 40 -8.06 -7.94 19.34
N ASN A 41 -7.28 -8.51 20.26
CA ASN A 41 -6.76 -7.81 21.45
C ASN A 41 -5.68 -6.77 21.08
N GLY A 42 -4.92 -6.99 20.00
CA GLY A 42 -3.86 -6.08 19.55
C GLY A 42 -4.42 -4.77 18.99
N LEU A 43 -5.36 -4.87 18.06
CA LEU A 43 -6.01 -3.72 17.41
C LEU A 43 -6.71 -2.82 18.43
N VAL A 44 -7.48 -3.42 19.34
CA VAL A 44 -8.22 -2.68 20.37
C VAL A 44 -7.26 -1.93 21.30
N ARG A 45 -6.15 -2.57 21.69
CA ARG A 45 -5.14 -1.95 22.55
C ARG A 45 -4.46 -0.75 21.88
N GLU A 46 -4.03 -0.90 20.64
CA GLU A 46 -3.34 0.17 19.88
C GLU A 46 -4.27 1.37 19.65
N LEU A 47 -5.55 1.11 19.36
CA LEU A 47 -6.58 2.14 19.24
C LEU A 47 -6.75 2.91 20.56
N PHE A 48 -6.91 2.24 21.70
CA PHE A 48 -7.06 2.93 22.99
C PHE A 48 -5.79 3.70 23.39
N GLN A 49 -4.61 3.17 23.05
CA GLN A 49 -3.35 3.89 23.25
C GLN A 49 -3.28 5.17 22.41
N LEU A 50 -3.75 5.13 21.16
CA LEU A 50 -3.90 6.31 20.32
C LEU A 50 -4.87 7.32 20.93
N ILE A 51 -6.06 6.89 21.37
CA ILE A 51 -7.06 7.79 21.96
C ILE A 51 -6.52 8.47 23.23
N ASN A 52 -5.80 7.74 24.08
CA ASN A 52 -5.13 8.33 25.24
C ASN A 52 -4.06 9.35 24.82
N ALA A 53 -3.27 9.04 23.80
CA ALA A 53 -2.30 9.99 23.25
C ALA A 53 -2.97 11.29 22.79
N LEU A 54 -4.04 11.19 22.01
CA LEU A 54 -4.79 12.35 21.52
C LEU A 54 -5.36 13.20 22.67
N LYS A 55 -5.81 12.57 23.76
CA LYS A 55 -6.34 13.28 24.94
C LYS A 55 -5.27 14.12 25.63
N ASP A 56 -4.03 13.64 25.67
CA ASP A 56 -2.93 14.39 26.26
C ASP A 56 -2.41 15.48 25.32
N ILE A 57 -2.40 15.21 24.02
CA ILE A 57 -2.01 16.17 22.98
C ILE A 57 -2.96 17.37 22.92
N GLY A 58 -4.28 17.15 23.05
CA GLY A 58 -5.28 18.23 23.04
C GLY A 58 -5.11 19.29 24.12
N LYS A 59 -4.28 19.04 25.13
CA LYS A 59 -3.99 20.00 26.21
C LYS A 59 -2.87 20.97 25.85
N ASN A 60 -2.16 20.73 24.74
CA ASN A 60 -0.98 21.49 24.33
C ASN A 60 -1.27 22.37 23.12
N VAL A 61 -0.86 23.65 23.19
CA VAL A 61 -0.90 24.61 22.07
C VAL A 61 0.50 25.16 21.86
N SER A 62 0.98 25.18 20.62
CA SER A 62 2.30 25.71 20.25
C SER A 62 2.28 26.30 18.84
N ASP A 63 3.39 26.93 18.46
CA ASP A 63 3.55 27.67 17.21
C ASP A 63 3.45 26.74 15.99
N TYR A 64 2.69 27.18 15.00
CA TYR A 64 2.53 26.51 13.72
C TYR A 64 3.85 26.51 12.93
N ALA A 65 4.16 25.40 12.27
CA ALA A 65 5.34 25.28 11.41
C ALA A 65 4.94 24.87 9.99
N SER A 66 5.53 25.53 8.99
CA SER A 66 5.30 25.19 7.58
C SER A 66 6.01 23.88 7.19
N PRO A 67 5.38 23.03 6.37
CA PRO A 67 5.96 21.76 5.92
C PRO A 67 7.16 21.94 4.97
N ASP A 68 8.10 21.01 5.05
CA ASP A 68 9.22 20.88 4.11
C ASP A 68 8.67 20.55 2.72
N LEU A 69 9.01 21.38 1.72
CA LEU A 69 8.72 21.09 0.32
C LEU A 69 9.79 20.14 -0.21
N VAL A 70 9.42 18.87 -0.35
CA VAL A 70 10.27 17.83 -0.93
C VAL A 70 9.57 17.29 -2.17
N ASP A 71 10.21 17.45 -3.32
CA ASP A 71 9.78 16.74 -4.53
C ASP A 71 10.22 15.28 -4.42
N ILE A 72 9.23 14.39 -4.47
CA ILE A 72 9.38 12.94 -4.33
C ILE A 72 9.21 12.22 -5.66
N ASN A 73 8.95 12.93 -6.76
CA ASN A 73 8.74 12.36 -8.09
C ASN A 73 9.97 11.57 -8.57
N GLU A 74 9.79 10.59 -9.47
CA GLU A 74 10.89 9.78 -10.01
C GLU A 74 11.79 10.65 -10.91
N ASP A 75 13.04 10.96 -10.53
CA ASP A 75 14.07 11.33 -11.53
C ASP A 75 15.51 11.47 -11.03
N SER A 76 15.75 11.69 -9.73
CA SER A 76 17.09 11.85 -9.17
C SER A 76 17.46 10.72 -8.19
N GLY A 77 18.65 10.14 -8.35
CA GLY A 77 19.21 9.15 -7.40
C GLY A 77 19.25 7.69 -7.87
N ILE A 78 18.94 7.41 -9.15
CA ILE A 78 19.03 6.07 -9.73
C ILE A 78 19.79 6.08 -11.07
N ARG A 79 20.34 4.92 -11.45
CA ARG A 79 20.88 4.65 -12.79
C ARG A 79 20.05 3.55 -13.44
N VAL A 80 19.95 3.61 -14.77
CA VAL A 80 19.28 2.59 -15.58
C VAL A 80 20.32 1.96 -16.49
N LEU A 81 20.49 0.64 -16.39
CA LEU A 81 21.37 -0.15 -17.24
C LEU A 81 20.54 -0.85 -18.31
N CYS A 82 21.04 -0.81 -19.55
CA CYS A 82 20.30 -1.13 -20.76
C CYS A 82 21.09 -2.13 -21.60
N ASP A 83 21.23 -3.36 -21.09
CA ASP A 83 22.21 -4.29 -21.65
C ASP A 83 21.77 -4.89 -23.00
N ASN A 84 20.48 -5.18 -23.20
CA ASN A 84 19.87 -5.54 -24.50
C ASN A 84 18.34 -5.48 -24.42
N ILE A 85 17.73 -4.35 -24.81
CA ILE A 85 16.26 -4.24 -24.84
C ILE A 85 15.70 -5.09 -25.98
N GLU A 86 14.94 -6.12 -25.63
CA GLU A 86 14.20 -6.97 -26.54
C GLU A 86 12.67 -6.82 -26.38
N THR A 87 11.96 -7.24 -27.42
CA THR A 87 10.52 -7.43 -27.36
C THR A 87 10.21 -8.87 -27.77
N SER A 88 9.43 -9.58 -26.95
CA SER A 88 9.04 -10.96 -27.22
C SER A 88 7.60 -11.25 -26.81
N THR A 89 7.02 -12.32 -27.37
CA THR A 89 5.65 -12.76 -27.09
C THR A 89 5.60 -13.76 -25.93
N LEU A 90 4.48 -13.76 -25.20
CA LEU A 90 4.16 -14.71 -24.14
C LEU A 90 2.83 -15.42 -24.49
N ASP A 91 2.86 -16.75 -24.60
CA ASP A 91 1.66 -17.56 -24.84
C ASP A 91 0.97 -17.91 -23.51
N LEU A 92 -0.04 -17.13 -23.12
CA LEU A 92 -0.69 -17.25 -21.81
C LEU A 92 -1.43 -18.60 -21.61
N VAL A 93 -1.76 -19.33 -22.68
CA VAL A 93 -2.43 -20.64 -22.56
C VAL A 93 -1.44 -21.73 -22.13
N ARG A 94 -0.19 -21.64 -22.59
CA ARG A 94 0.88 -22.55 -22.20
C ARG A 94 1.38 -22.22 -20.79
N GLU A 95 1.60 -20.94 -20.53
CA GLU A 95 2.10 -20.45 -19.24
C GLU A 95 1.12 -20.72 -18.08
N GLY A 96 -0.18 -20.52 -18.29
CA GLY A 96 -1.21 -20.76 -17.27
C GLY A 96 -1.37 -22.24 -16.87
N ARG A 97 -0.92 -23.18 -17.70
CA ARG A 97 -0.97 -24.63 -17.39
C ARG A 97 0.24 -25.10 -16.57
N SER A 98 1.35 -24.38 -16.61
CA SER A 98 2.59 -24.74 -15.90
C SER A 98 2.53 -24.37 -14.40
N GLY A 99 1.69 -23.40 -14.01
CA GLY A 99 1.65 -22.82 -12.65
C GLY A 99 0.82 -23.55 -11.58
N SER A 100 0.38 -24.80 -11.80
CA SER A 100 -0.67 -25.43 -10.98
C SER A 100 -0.31 -25.85 -9.54
N SER A 101 0.92 -25.60 -9.05
CA SER A 101 1.32 -25.96 -7.67
C SER A 101 1.79 -24.80 -6.79
N GLU A 102 1.95 -23.59 -7.34
CA GLU A 102 2.50 -22.47 -6.59
C GLU A 102 1.40 -21.76 -5.80
N ARG A 103 1.64 -21.56 -4.49
CA ARG A 103 0.75 -20.76 -3.65
C ARG A 103 1.02 -19.30 -4.00
N LEU A 104 0.18 -18.75 -4.86
CA LEU A 104 0.22 -17.34 -5.23
C LEU A 104 -0.35 -16.48 -4.10
N TRP A 105 0.31 -15.36 -3.83
CA TRP A 105 -0.10 -14.37 -2.84
C TRP A 105 -0.05 -12.96 -3.42
N GLY A 106 -0.90 -12.07 -2.91
CA GLY A 106 -0.91 -10.65 -3.21
C GLY A 106 -0.73 -9.82 -1.95
N ILE A 107 0.07 -8.77 -2.02
CA ILE A 107 0.17 -7.73 -0.99
C ILE A 107 -0.27 -6.40 -1.60
N ASP A 108 -1.12 -5.69 -0.86
CA ASP A 108 -1.40 -4.29 -1.12
C ASP A 108 -1.70 -3.55 0.21
N SER A 109 -1.51 -2.24 0.20
CA SER A 109 -1.66 -1.36 1.34
C SER A 109 -2.42 -0.08 0.97
N GLN A 110 -3.11 0.48 1.96
CA GLN A 110 -3.88 1.70 1.83
C GLN A 110 -3.54 2.64 2.97
N SER A 111 -3.16 3.87 2.61
CA SER A 111 -2.80 4.92 3.56
C SER A 111 -3.82 6.04 3.55
N ARG A 112 -4.21 6.52 4.73
CA ARG A 112 -5.07 7.68 4.91
C ARG A 112 -4.51 8.60 5.97
N VAL A 113 -4.94 9.86 5.95
CA VAL A 113 -4.58 10.84 6.98
C VAL A 113 -5.87 11.45 7.52
N LEU A 114 -6.06 11.36 8.83
CA LEU A 114 -7.13 12.03 9.54
C LEU A 114 -6.58 13.30 10.19
N GLY A 115 -6.95 14.45 9.64
CA GLY A 115 -6.59 15.74 10.23
C GLY A 115 -7.46 16.08 11.44
N LEU A 116 -6.83 16.23 12.60
CA LEU A 116 -7.46 16.65 13.85
C LEU A 116 -6.87 18.01 14.29
N GLU A 117 -7.52 18.66 15.23
CA GLU A 117 -6.97 19.87 15.86
C GLU A 117 -5.58 19.60 16.44
N GLY A 118 -4.55 20.25 15.87
CA GLY A 118 -3.17 20.19 16.32
C GLY A 118 -2.35 18.95 15.90
N VAL A 119 -2.97 17.92 15.32
CA VAL A 119 -2.28 16.66 14.97
C VAL A 119 -2.92 15.98 13.77
N ASP A 120 -2.12 15.33 12.94
CA ASP A 120 -2.57 14.47 11.85
C ASP A 120 -2.29 13.01 12.20
N VAL A 121 -3.33 12.17 12.09
CA VAL A 121 -3.21 10.72 12.31
C VAL A 121 -3.01 10.03 10.97
N HIS A 122 -1.80 9.51 10.74
CA HIS A 122 -1.47 8.68 9.59
C HIS A 122 -1.89 7.25 9.88
N ILE A 123 -2.71 6.68 8.99
CA ILE A 123 -3.28 5.35 9.12
C ILE A 123 -2.83 4.53 7.91
N VAL A 124 -2.15 3.41 8.13
CA VAL A 124 -1.80 2.47 7.06
C VAL A 124 -2.42 1.13 7.38
N ALA A 125 -3.30 0.64 6.50
CA ALA A 125 -3.80 -0.72 6.58
C ALA A 125 -3.30 -1.52 5.38
N ALA A 126 -3.07 -2.82 5.55
CA ALA A 126 -2.59 -3.67 4.47
C ALA A 126 -3.11 -5.09 4.60
N ALA A 127 -3.09 -5.81 3.49
CA ALA A 127 -3.50 -7.20 3.43
C ALA A 127 -2.49 -8.01 2.62
N LEU A 128 -2.19 -9.21 3.13
CA LEU A 128 -1.55 -10.30 2.41
C LEU A 128 -2.61 -11.37 2.14
N VAL A 129 -2.87 -11.68 0.88
CA VAL A 129 -3.96 -12.56 0.44
C VAL A 129 -3.41 -13.71 -0.39
N GLY A 130 -3.72 -14.95 -0.02
CA GLY A 130 -3.42 -16.15 -0.80
C GLY A 130 -4.22 -17.33 -0.26
N GLY A 131 -3.55 -18.43 0.13
CA GLY A 131 -4.22 -19.57 0.77
C GLY A 131 -4.84 -19.27 2.14
N ARG A 132 -4.45 -18.16 2.77
CA ARG A 132 -5.09 -17.51 3.93
C ARG A 132 -4.92 -16.00 3.79
N GLN A 133 -5.50 -15.25 4.69
CA GLN A 133 -5.32 -13.80 4.79
C GLN A 133 -4.53 -13.42 6.04
N VAL A 134 -3.64 -12.45 5.92
CA VAL A 134 -2.97 -11.77 7.04
C VAL A 134 -3.21 -10.28 6.88
N LEU A 135 -3.63 -9.60 7.94
CA LEU A 135 -4.09 -8.22 7.90
C LEU A 135 -3.28 -7.35 8.86
N VAL A 136 -3.08 -6.09 8.47
CA VAL A 136 -2.57 -5.02 9.32
C VAL A 136 -3.61 -3.89 9.30
N PRO A 137 -4.14 -3.44 10.45
CA PRO A 137 -3.94 -4.00 11.80
C PRO A 137 -4.40 -5.45 11.97
N GLY A 138 -3.79 -6.16 12.92
CA GLY A 138 -4.07 -7.56 13.23
C GLY A 138 -2.81 -8.44 13.35
N LEU A 139 -1.70 -8.02 12.74
CA LEU A 139 -0.40 -8.67 12.87
C LEU A 139 0.34 -8.14 14.11
N GLN A 140 0.69 -9.03 15.04
CA GLN A 140 1.29 -8.65 16.32
C GLN A 140 2.64 -7.94 16.13
N GLY A 141 2.83 -6.84 16.87
CA GLY A 141 4.10 -6.09 16.91
C GLY A 141 4.29 -5.12 15.75
N VAL A 142 3.35 -5.05 14.81
CA VAL A 142 3.44 -4.18 13.63
C VAL A 142 2.73 -2.85 13.90
N LYS A 143 3.51 -1.78 14.04
CA LYS A 143 2.99 -0.41 14.10
C LYS A 143 2.46 0.00 12.72
N TRP A 144 1.24 0.54 12.71
CA TRP A 144 0.50 0.90 11.50
C TRP A 144 -0.14 2.31 11.60
N LEU A 145 0.11 2.99 12.72
CA LEU A 145 -0.35 4.35 13.01
C LEU A 145 0.84 5.29 13.17
N GLY A 146 0.70 6.51 12.67
CA GLY A 146 1.61 7.62 12.92
C GLY A 146 0.87 8.85 13.42
N LEU A 147 1.55 9.65 14.22
CA LEU A 147 1.08 10.95 14.69
C LEU A 147 2.06 12.01 14.25
N LYS A 148 1.58 12.92 13.42
CA LYS A 148 2.31 14.12 13.02
C LYS A 148 1.72 15.32 13.75
N PHE A 149 2.53 15.98 14.56
CA PHE A 149 2.15 17.23 15.21
C PHE A 149 2.15 18.36 14.18
N ARG A 150 1.14 19.23 14.18
CA ARG A 150 1.12 20.42 13.30
C ARG A 150 2.01 21.57 13.81
N TYR A 151 2.67 21.34 14.94
CA TYR A 151 3.57 22.24 15.65
C TYR A 151 4.85 21.49 16.02
N ILE A 152 5.83 22.19 16.58
CA ILE A 152 7.05 21.58 17.10
C ILE A 152 6.81 21.24 18.59
N PRO A 153 6.74 19.96 18.98
CA PRO A 153 6.50 19.60 20.37
C PRO A 153 7.69 19.98 21.26
N SER A 154 7.41 20.52 22.44
CA SER A 154 8.42 20.95 23.41
C SER A 154 9.02 19.81 24.23
N ASP A 155 8.26 18.74 24.51
CA ASP A 155 8.73 17.55 25.24
C ASP A 155 8.71 16.30 24.34
N THR A 156 9.68 16.24 23.44
CA THR A 156 9.85 15.14 22.49
C THR A 156 10.22 13.83 23.17
N ASP A 157 11.04 13.85 24.22
CA ASP A 157 11.54 12.66 24.89
C ASP A 157 10.46 11.97 25.73
N GLU A 158 9.54 12.71 26.36
CA GLU A 158 8.37 12.12 26.99
C GLU A 158 7.44 11.47 25.96
N LEU A 159 7.14 12.17 24.85
CA LEU A 159 6.28 11.64 23.78
C LEU A 159 6.82 10.33 23.18
N ALA A 160 8.12 10.26 22.90
CA ALA A 160 8.74 9.05 22.38
C ALA A 160 8.70 7.89 23.39
N ARG A 161 8.97 8.15 24.68
CA ARG A 161 8.91 7.11 25.73
C ARG A 161 7.50 6.59 25.94
N HIS A 162 6.50 7.48 25.92
CA HIS A 162 5.13 7.12 26.25
C HIS A 162 4.41 6.42 25.08
N TYR A 163 4.58 6.93 23.85
CA TYR A 163 3.80 6.49 22.69
C TYR A 163 4.62 5.73 21.64
N GLY A 164 5.93 5.95 21.62
CA GLY A 164 6.81 5.46 20.56
C GLY A 164 6.86 3.94 20.41
N ASN A 165 6.40 3.17 21.40
CA ASN A 165 6.32 1.71 21.33
C ASN A 165 5.12 1.18 20.50
N TYR A 166 4.11 2.01 20.26
CA TYR A 166 2.86 1.57 19.62
C TYR A 166 2.52 2.39 18.39
N ILE A 167 2.94 3.66 18.36
CA ILE A 167 2.61 4.62 17.31
C ILE A 167 3.90 5.31 16.87
N TYR A 168 4.01 5.60 15.58
CA TYR A 168 5.10 6.42 15.08
C TYR A 168 4.87 7.89 15.42
N VAL A 169 5.68 8.43 16.33
CA VAL A 169 5.75 9.88 16.61
C VAL A 169 7.03 10.51 16.04
N LYS A 170 7.93 9.66 15.52
CA LYS A 170 9.30 9.97 15.13
C LYS A 170 9.76 8.96 14.09
N SER A 171 10.56 9.39 13.12
CA SER A 171 11.19 8.50 12.14
C SER A 171 12.18 7.55 12.83
N ARG A 172 12.12 6.28 12.45
CA ARG A 172 13.09 5.25 12.84
C ARG A 172 14.45 5.43 12.16
N HIS A 173 14.50 6.15 11.04
CA HIS A 173 15.69 6.22 10.19
C HIS A 173 16.48 7.51 10.32
N VAL A 174 15.78 8.64 10.52
CA VAL A 174 16.42 9.97 10.56
C VAL A 174 16.36 10.64 11.93
N ASN A 175 15.90 9.91 12.95
CA ASN A 175 15.85 10.35 14.35
C ASN A 175 15.15 11.73 14.55
N ARG A 176 14.20 12.06 13.67
CA ARG A 176 13.46 13.34 13.64
C ARG A 176 11.98 13.10 13.94
N PHE A 177 11.40 13.97 14.75
CA PHE A 177 9.97 13.90 15.08
C PHE A 177 9.11 14.26 13.88
N PHE A 178 7.93 13.66 13.83
CA PHE A 178 6.89 14.01 12.87
C PHE A 178 6.23 15.31 13.34
N ASP A 179 6.90 16.43 13.15
CA ASP A 179 6.39 17.77 13.43
C ASP A 179 5.84 18.44 12.16
N GLY A 180 5.34 19.68 12.29
CA GLY A 180 4.67 20.39 11.19
C GLY A 180 5.55 20.57 9.95
N ARG A 181 6.87 20.46 10.11
CA ARG A 181 7.86 20.56 9.02
C ARG A 181 8.06 19.24 8.30
N PHE A 182 7.84 18.10 8.96
CA PHE A 182 8.13 16.80 8.35
C PHE A 182 7.17 16.51 7.19
N ASN A 183 7.69 15.99 6.07
CA ASN A 183 6.91 15.72 4.88
C ASN A 183 5.90 14.56 5.08
N ASP A 184 4.63 14.78 4.73
CA ASP A 184 3.56 13.80 4.94
C ASP A 184 3.71 12.53 4.08
N GLU A 185 4.24 12.64 2.85
CA GLU A 185 4.50 11.43 2.06
C GLU A 185 5.62 10.61 2.69
N ALA A 186 6.68 11.25 3.16
CA ALA A 186 7.79 10.53 3.82
C ALA A 186 7.30 9.74 5.05
N ILE A 187 6.38 10.29 5.85
CA ILE A 187 5.73 9.57 6.95
C ILE A 187 4.91 8.39 6.42
N ARG A 188 4.07 8.63 5.42
CA ARG A 188 3.23 7.58 4.83
C ARG A 188 4.07 6.45 4.26
N GLU A 189 5.15 6.76 3.54
CA GLU A 189 6.04 5.81 2.92
C GLU A 189 6.85 5.02 3.96
N GLU A 190 7.33 5.67 5.04
CA GLU A 190 8.01 4.96 6.13
C GLU A 190 7.08 3.93 6.80
N ILE A 191 5.85 4.32 7.12
CA ILE A 191 4.87 3.41 7.75
C ILE A 191 4.42 2.33 6.77
N ARG A 192 4.15 2.70 5.51
CA ARG A 192 3.75 1.77 4.42
C ARG A 192 4.81 0.72 4.18
N SER A 193 6.05 1.14 4.03
CA SER A 193 7.20 0.25 3.82
C SER A 193 7.35 -0.74 4.99
N HIS A 194 7.22 -0.27 6.23
CA HIS A 194 7.28 -1.14 7.41
C HIS A 194 6.15 -2.18 7.43
N VAL A 195 4.91 -1.75 7.15
CA VAL A 195 3.74 -2.65 7.12
C VAL A 195 3.86 -3.70 6.01
N GLU A 196 4.23 -3.30 4.79
CA GLU A 196 4.40 -4.22 3.66
C GLU A 196 5.56 -5.19 3.90
N SER A 197 6.68 -4.72 4.46
CA SER A 197 7.83 -5.57 4.82
C SER A 197 7.45 -6.59 5.89
N SER A 198 6.66 -6.19 6.89
CA SER A 198 6.15 -7.11 7.91
C SER A 198 5.22 -8.19 7.32
N LEU A 199 4.40 -7.84 6.32
CA LEU A 199 3.58 -8.81 5.59
C LEU A 199 4.42 -9.74 4.73
N LEU A 200 5.47 -9.24 4.07
CA LEU A 200 6.43 -10.07 3.33
C LEU A 200 7.10 -11.09 4.26
N GLU A 201 7.51 -10.69 5.46
CA GLU A 201 8.07 -11.58 6.48
C GLU A 201 7.07 -12.65 6.93
N ALA A 202 5.80 -12.28 7.13
CA ALA A 202 4.72 -13.20 7.52
C ALA A 202 4.25 -14.16 6.39
N ALA A 203 4.62 -13.89 5.14
CA ALA A 203 4.29 -14.75 4.02
C ALA A 203 4.98 -16.12 4.14
N PRO A 204 4.32 -17.24 3.78
CA PRO A 204 4.94 -18.57 3.80
C PRO A 204 6.26 -18.60 3.01
N SER A 205 7.20 -19.42 3.46
CA SER A 205 8.54 -19.52 2.82
C SER A 205 8.48 -19.94 1.35
N ASN A 206 7.48 -20.72 0.95
CA ASN A 206 7.26 -21.16 -0.42
C ASN A 206 6.24 -20.29 -1.20
N ALA A 207 5.89 -19.12 -0.68
CA ALA A 207 4.95 -18.22 -1.34
C ALA A 207 5.59 -17.59 -2.59
N PHE A 208 4.84 -17.54 -3.68
CA PHE A 208 5.11 -16.62 -4.77
C PHE A 208 4.26 -15.37 -4.57
N VAL A 209 4.92 -14.25 -4.26
CA VAL A 209 4.27 -13.02 -3.80
C VAL A 209 4.26 -11.96 -4.90
N LEU A 210 3.08 -11.46 -5.22
CA LEU A 210 2.88 -10.28 -6.05
C LEU A 210 2.65 -9.07 -5.14
N LEU A 211 3.43 -8.02 -5.31
CA LEU A 211 3.33 -6.78 -4.55
C LEU A 211 2.73 -5.69 -5.45
N ASP A 212 1.73 -4.93 -4.98
CA ASP A 212 1.29 -3.73 -5.69
C ASP A 212 2.31 -2.61 -5.53
N GLY A 213 2.75 -2.05 -6.66
CA GLY A 213 3.79 -1.04 -6.69
C GLY A 213 5.21 -1.60 -6.75
N PRO A 214 6.21 -0.70 -6.67
CA PRO A 214 7.60 -1.08 -6.86
C PRO A 214 8.16 -1.85 -5.65
N LEU A 215 9.11 -2.75 -5.89
CA LEU A 215 9.88 -3.47 -4.86
C LEU A 215 10.58 -2.53 -3.89
N PHE A 216 11.02 -1.37 -4.40
CA PHE A 216 11.49 -0.25 -3.62
C PHE A 216 11.31 1.05 -4.42
N SER A 217 11.06 2.14 -3.71
CA SER A 217 10.84 3.47 -4.29
C SER A 217 12.12 4.04 -4.89
N THR A 218 11.97 4.71 -6.03
CA THR A 218 13.02 5.40 -6.79
C THR A 218 12.83 6.92 -6.73
N SER A 219 12.34 7.40 -5.58
CA SER A 219 12.03 8.80 -5.32
C SER A 219 13.21 9.74 -5.61
N ALA A 220 12.94 10.94 -6.12
CA ALA A 220 13.92 12.02 -6.29
C ALA A 220 14.71 12.33 -5.00
N ALA A 221 14.11 12.06 -3.84
CA ALA A 221 14.76 12.22 -2.54
C ALA A 221 16.08 11.45 -2.44
N LEU A 222 16.26 10.33 -3.16
CA LEU A 222 17.52 9.57 -3.19
C LEU A 222 18.70 10.38 -3.73
N GLY A 223 18.45 11.31 -4.66
CA GLY A 223 19.47 12.19 -5.22
C GLY A 223 19.73 13.46 -4.41
N MET A 224 19.01 13.68 -3.31
CA MET A 224 19.18 14.86 -2.46
C MET A 224 20.31 14.66 -1.45
N ASP A 225 20.93 15.74 -1.02
CA ASP A 225 21.88 15.74 0.11
C ASP A 225 21.19 16.22 1.39
N ASN A 226 20.27 15.39 1.92
CA ASN A 226 19.50 15.71 3.12
C ASN A 226 19.03 14.45 3.88
N ASP A 227 18.31 14.64 4.98
CA ASP A 227 17.76 13.56 5.81
C ASP A 227 16.83 12.63 5.01
N TYR A 228 16.05 13.15 4.06
CA TYR A 228 15.13 12.34 3.26
C TYR A 228 15.88 11.33 2.40
N SER A 229 17.04 11.68 1.83
CA SER A 229 17.88 10.69 1.14
C SER A 229 18.23 9.50 2.05
N ARG A 230 18.69 9.78 3.29
CA ARG A 230 19.00 8.72 4.28
C ARG A 230 17.77 7.89 4.67
N LEU A 231 16.61 8.54 4.80
CA LEU A 231 15.34 7.86 5.04
C LEU A 231 15.05 6.88 3.90
N TYR A 232 14.97 7.35 2.65
CA TYR A 232 14.61 6.52 1.51
C TYR A 232 15.62 5.39 1.26
N TYR A 233 16.93 5.64 1.42
CA TYR A 233 17.94 4.56 1.36
C TYR A 233 17.72 3.48 2.44
N SER A 234 17.35 3.89 3.66
CA SER A 234 17.05 2.95 4.73
C SER A 234 15.77 2.15 4.45
N LEU A 235 14.76 2.77 3.86
CA LEU A 235 13.54 2.08 3.42
C LEU A 235 13.84 1.05 2.33
N ILE A 236 14.69 1.39 1.34
CA ILE A 236 15.16 0.44 0.33
C ILE A 236 15.84 -0.76 1.01
N GLU A 237 16.75 -0.51 1.96
CA GLU A 237 17.47 -1.56 2.67
C GLU A 237 16.52 -2.52 3.42
N GLU A 238 15.53 -1.97 4.14
CA GLU A 238 14.55 -2.79 4.87
C GLU A 238 13.72 -3.65 3.91
N ARG A 239 13.24 -3.08 2.80
CA ARG A 239 12.46 -3.82 1.80
C ARG A 239 13.27 -4.92 1.14
N VAL A 240 14.51 -4.62 0.71
CA VAL A 240 15.43 -5.61 0.12
C VAL A 240 15.68 -6.76 1.10
N ARG A 241 15.89 -6.45 2.38
CA ARG A 241 16.08 -7.46 3.43
C ARG A 241 14.84 -8.34 3.61
N ALA A 242 13.64 -7.75 3.66
CA ALA A 242 12.37 -8.48 3.80
C ALA A 242 12.07 -9.42 2.62
N MET A 243 12.58 -9.11 1.42
CA MET A 243 12.44 -9.92 0.22
C MET A 243 13.54 -10.99 0.05
N ASN A 244 14.61 -10.95 0.85
CA ASN A 244 15.76 -11.82 0.67
C ASN A 244 15.36 -13.31 0.76
N GLY A 245 15.71 -14.09 -0.26
CA GLY A 245 15.37 -15.52 -0.33
C GLY A 245 13.89 -15.83 -0.59
N LYS A 246 13.06 -14.83 -0.94
CA LYS A 246 11.64 -15.01 -1.28
C LYS A 246 11.39 -14.81 -2.78
N ASN A 247 10.35 -15.45 -3.29
CA ASN A 247 9.90 -15.27 -4.67
C ASN A 247 8.94 -14.07 -4.73
N VAL A 248 9.47 -12.87 -5.00
CA VAL A 248 8.69 -11.62 -5.01
C VAL A 248 8.78 -10.93 -6.36
N ILE A 249 7.63 -10.51 -6.89
CA ILE A 249 7.50 -9.65 -8.07
C ILE A 249 6.62 -8.45 -7.73
N GLY A 250 7.14 -7.24 -7.94
CA GLY A 250 6.39 -5.99 -7.86
C GLY A 250 5.67 -5.72 -9.17
N ILE A 251 4.46 -5.18 -9.10
CA ILE A 251 3.63 -4.83 -10.27
C ILE A 251 3.26 -3.35 -10.19
N VAL A 252 3.78 -2.55 -11.12
CA VAL A 252 3.60 -1.09 -11.17
C VAL A 252 2.68 -0.72 -12.33
N LYS A 253 1.51 -0.16 -12.01
CA LYS A 253 0.46 0.17 -12.99
C LYS A 253 0.53 1.62 -13.48
N ARG A 254 0.95 2.54 -12.61
CA ARG A 254 0.99 3.99 -12.89
C ARG A 254 2.33 4.38 -13.51
N ILE A 255 2.58 3.88 -14.71
CA ILE A 255 3.85 4.08 -15.43
C ILE A 255 3.78 5.15 -16.53
N SER A 256 2.65 5.86 -16.66
CA SER A 256 2.45 6.94 -17.64
C SER A 256 3.40 8.13 -17.48
N HIS A 257 4.08 8.24 -16.34
CA HIS A 257 5.11 9.25 -16.08
C HIS A 257 6.51 8.64 -15.94
N SER A 258 6.65 7.33 -16.01
CA SER A 258 7.96 6.67 -15.87
C SER A 258 8.73 6.78 -17.18
N LYS A 259 10.06 6.92 -17.07
CA LYS A 259 10.97 7.17 -18.19
C LYS A 259 12.19 6.24 -18.21
N TYR A 260 12.13 5.06 -17.59
CA TYR A 260 13.31 4.17 -17.52
C TYR A 260 13.60 3.50 -18.86
N LEU A 261 12.58 2.96 -19.52
CA LEU A 261 12.70 2.42 -20.87
C LEU A 261 13.02 3.53 -21.87
N ALA A 262 12.41 4.70 -21.69
CA ALA A 262 12.69 5.90 -22.49
C ALA A 262 14.16 6.30 -22.45
N LYS A 263 14.78 6.30 -21.26
CA LYS A 263 16.23 6.54 -21.07
C LYS A 263 17.07 5.52 -21.82
N CYS A 264 16.70 4.23 -21.81
CA CYS A 264 17.41 3.20 -22.56
C CYS A 264 17.34 3.35 -24.07
N LEU A 265 16.23 3.87 -24.59
CA LEU A 265 16.01 4.04 -26.03
C LEU A 265 16.32 5.45 -26.53
N ASN A 266 16.78 6.35 -25.65
CA ASN A 266 17.02 7.76 -25.92
C ASN A 266 15.80 8.46 -26.56
N LEU A 267 14.63 8.24 -25.97
CA LEU A 267 13.35 8.83 -26.37
C LEU A 267 12.82 9.75 -25.27
N ASP A 268 12.13 10.82 -25.64
CA ASP A 268 11.42 11.70 -24.70
C ASP A 268 9.90 11.43 -24.74
N ILE A 269 9.55 10.19 -24.44
CA ILE A 269 8.18 9.66 -24.39
C ILE A 269 8.08 8.77 -23.16
N ASP A 270 6.90 8.63 -22.55
CA ASP A 270 6.70 7.75 -21.40
C ASP A 270 6.85 6.25 -21.75
N ASP A 271 7.22 5.46 -20.74
CA ASP A 271 7.49 4.03 -20.90
C ASP A 271 6.25 3.23 -21.36
N GLU A 272 5.05 3.63 -20.93
CA GLU A 272 3.80 2.97 -21.31
C GLU A 272 3.56 3.08 -22.83
N SER A 273 3.70 4.29 -23.38
CA SER A 273 3.57 4.55 -24.82
C SER A 273 4.60 3.78 -25.64
N ILE A 274 5.84 3.69 -25.17
CA ILE A 274 6.91 2.94 -25.83
C ILE A 274 6.58 1.45 -25.85
N ALA A 275 6.25 0.85 -24.71
CA ALA A 275 5.97 -0.57 -24.61
C ALA A 275 4.76 -0.97 -25.46
N ARG A 276 3.69 -0.16 -25.42
CA ARG A 276 2.49 -0.35 -26.25
C ARG A 276 2.84 -0.35 -27.75
N ARG A 277 3.65 0.62 -28.19
CA ARG A 277 4.07 0.74 -29.60
C ARG A 277 4.95 -0.43 -30.05
N GLN A 278 5.86 -0.91 -29.21
CA GLN A 278 6.66 -2.10 -29.53
C GLN A 278 5.78 -3.34 -29.69
N ALA A 279 4.79 -3.53 -28.82
CA ALA A 279 3.82 -4.61 -28.94
C ALA A 279 2.91 -4.46 -30.18
N ASP A 280 2.58 -3.24 -30.61
CA ASP A 280 1.82 -3.00 -31.84
C ASP A 280 2.63 -3.39 -33.09
N ASN A 281 3.91 -3.02 -33.13
CA ASN A 281 4.82 -3.32 -34.25
C ASN A 281 5.05 -4.82 -34.46
N MET A 282 4.89 -5.64 -33.41
CA MET A 282 4.95 -7.10 -33.50
C MET A 282 3.70 -7.75 -34.13
N GLY A 283 2.77 -6.96 -34.67
CA GLY A 283 1.63 -7.47 -35.43
C GLY A 283 0.48 -7.96 -34.55
N GLY A 284 0.25 -7.35 -33.39
CA GLY A 284 -0.76 -7.74 -32.40
C GLY A 284 -2.22 -7.49 -32.79
N SER A 285 -2.59 -7.78 -34.03
CA SER A 285 -3.98 -7.89 -34.46
C SER A 285 -4.28 -9.31 -34.90
N SER A 286 -5.35 -9.86 -34.33
CA SER A 286 -6.15 -10.99 -34.83
C SER A 286 -5.45 -12.34 -35.02
N ASN A 287 -5.56 -13.23 -34.02
CA ASN A 287 -6.07 -14.59 -34.22
C ASN A 287 -6.17 -15.35 -32.88
N GLY A 288 -7.31 -15.20 -32.18
CA GLY A 288 -7.85 -16.17 -31.20
C GLY A 288 -7.03 -16.51 -29.94
N GLY A 289 -5.77 -16.09 -29.82
CA GLY A 289 -4.88 -16.39 -28.70
C GLY A 289 -4.76 -15.23 -27.71
N ARG A 290 -4.68 -15.55 -26.42
CA ARG A 290 -4.28 -14.62 -25.35
C ARG A 290 -2.75 -14.45 -25.39
N ILE A 291 -2.22 -13.75 -26.39
CA ILE A 291 -0.77 -13.47 -26.48
C ILE A 291 -0.48 -12.15 -25.76
N ALA A 292 0.34 -12.19 -24.73
CA ALA A 292 0.90 -10.99 -24.11
C ALA A 292 2.28 -10.67 -24.72
N TYR A 293 2.79 -9.47 -24.47
CA TYR A 293 4.13 -9.06 -24.90
C TYR A 293 4.93 -8.61 -23.69
N LYS A 294 6.24 -8.86 -23.71
CA LYS A 294 7.20 -8.30 -22.77
C LYS A 294 8.21 -7.43 -23.49
N VAL A 295 8.59 -6.31 -22.88
CA VAL A 295 9.57 -5.33 -23.37
C VAL A 295 10.61 -5.09 -22.28
N GLY A 296 11.90 -5.27 -22.57
CA GLY A 296 12.98 -5.23 -21.58
C GLY A 296 14.06 -6.26 -21.89
N PRO A 297 14.83 -6.76 -20.90
CA PRO A 297 14.84 -6.31 -19.52
C PRO A 297 15.58 -4.96 -19.39
N ILE A 298 15.22 -4.19 -18.37
CA ILE A 298 16.03 -3.07 -17.88
C ILE A 298 16.49 -3.37 -16.45
N THR A 299 17.66 -2.86 -16.07
CA THR A 299 18.10 -2.91 -14.67
C THR A 299 18.04 -1.50 -14.09
N ILE A 300 17.34 -1.35 -12.97
CA ILE A 300 17.22 -0.09 -12.23
C ILE A 300 18.04 -0.25 -10.96
N GLU A 301 19.02 0.61 -10.76
CA GLU A 301 19.92 0.54 -9.61
C GLU A 301 20.05 1.89 -8.91
N THR A 302 20.35 1.86 -7.61
CA THR A 302 20.77 3.06 -6.87
C THR A 302 22.09 3.58 -7.44
N THR A 303 22.35 4.88 -7.31
CA THR A 303 23.57 5.50 -7.86
C THR A 303 24.87 4.94 -7.29
N ASP A 304 24.83 4.44 -6.06
CA ASP A 304 25.94 3.72 -5.41
C ASP A 304 26.10 2.26 -5.88
N GLY A 305 25.16 1.75 -6.68
CA GLY A 305 25.12 0.37 -7.15
C GLY A 305 24.83 -0.68 -6.07
N LYS A 306 24.45 -0.26 -4.85
CA LYS A 306 24.23 -1.17 -3.72
C LYS A 306 22.96 -2.01 -3.88
N TYR A 307 21.91 -1.42 -4.46
CA TYR A 307 20.63 -2.08 -4.66
C TYR A 307 20.21 -2.00 -6.12
N SER A 308 19.75 -3.11 -6.66
CA SER A 308 19.27 -3.20 -8.03
C SER A 308 18.02 -4.07 -8.13
N LYS A 309 17.22 -3.80 -9.16
CA LYS A 309 16.06 -4.60 -9.56
C LYS A 309 16.01 -4.69 -11.08
N THR A 310 15.64 -5.86 -11.58
CA THR A 310 15.37 -6.06 -13.00
C THR A 310 13.89 -5.81 -13.25
N ALA A 311 13.57 -5.15 -14.36
CA ALA A 311 12.20 -4.87 -14.75
C ALA A 311 11.91 -5.20 -16.21
N TRP A 312 10.67 -5.64 -16.45
CA TRP A 312 10.07 -5.82 -17.76
C TRP A 312 8.77 -5.02 -17.83
N TYR A 313 8.42 -4.54 -19.01
CA TYR A 313 7.10 -3.96 -19.28
C TYR A 313 6.24 -5.01 -19.96
N LEU A 314 5.15 -5.37 -19.29
CA LEU A 314 4.16 -6.31 -19.79
C LEU A 314 3.04 -5.56 -20.49
N VAL A 315 2.73 -5.95 -21.71
CA VAL A 315 1.56 -5.50 -22.47
C VAL A 315 0.57 -6.64 -22.56
N VAL A 316 -0.52 -6.55 -21.80
CA VAL A 316 -1.56 -7.58 -21.71
C VAL A 316 -2.82 -7.15 -22.45
N PRO A 317 -3.25 -7.86 -23.51
CA PRO A 317 -4.47 -7.52 -24.22
C PRO A 317 -5.73 -7.94 -23.45
N MET A 318 -6.68 -7.02 -23.33
CA MET A 318 -8.00 -7.20 -22.73
C MET A 318 -9.08 -6.70 -23.70
N GLY A 319 -9.49 -7.57 -24.62
CA GLY A 319 -10.43 -7.21 -25.69
C GLY A 319 -9.84 -6.15 -26.61
N LYS A 320 -10.44 -4.95 -26.63
CA LYS A 320 -9.95 -3.81 -27.42
C LYS A 320 -8.87 -2.98 -26.69
N PHE A 321 -8.71 -3.18 -25.39
CA PHE A 321 -7.76 -2.44 -24.57
C PHE A 321 -6.48 -3.27 -24.40
N ARG A 322 -5.37 -2.58 -24.14
CA ARG A 322 -4.13 -3.21 -23.70
C ARG A 322 -3.70 -2.52 -22.41
N HIS A 323 -3.51 -3.29 -21.35
CA HIS A 323 -2.92 -2.80 -20.12
C HIS A 323 -1.41 -2.91 -20.24
N VAL A 324 -0.71 -1.85 -19.84
CA VAL A 324 0.74 -1.87 -19.72
C VAL A 324 1.08 -1.76 -18.24
N VAL A 325 1.87 -2.71 -17.75
CA VAL A 325 2.36 -2.70 -16.36
C VAL A 325 3.86 -2.97 -16.36
N ARG A 326 4.60 -2.36 -15.44
CA ARG A 326 6.00 -2.73 -15.18
C ARG A 326 6.02 -3.81 -14.12
N VAL A 327 6.68 -4.92 -14.40
CA VAL A 327 6.95 -5.98 -13.42
C VAL A 327 8.41 -5.95 -13.05
N GLU A 328 8.72 -6.09 -11.76
CA GLU A 328 10.07 -5.95 -11.25
C GLU A 328 10.41 -7.01 -10.19
N SER A 329 11.64 -7.50 -10.21
CA SER A 329 12.18 -8.44 -9.21
C SER A 329 13.63 -8.12 -8.85
N LEU A 330 14.03 -8.49 -7.63
CA LEU A 330 15.45 -8.53 -7.23
C LEU A 330 16.18 -9.72 -7.87
N ASN A 331 15.45 -10.72 -8.37
CA ASN A 331 15.99 -11.91 -9.03
C ASN A 331 15.54 -11.93 -10.49
N ALA A 332 16.46 -11.65 -11.41
CA ALA A 332 16.21 -11.63 -12.85
C ALA A 332 15.73 -12.99 -13.39
N GLU A 333 16.31 -14.09 -12.92
CA GLU A 333 15.94 -15.45 -13.34
C GLU A 333 14.51 -15.79 -12.93
N LEU A 334 14.13 -15.43 -11.69
CA LEU A 334 12.75 -15.58 -11.22
C LEU A 334 11.78 -14.78 -12.09
N LEU A 335 12.14 -13.53 -12.41
CA LEU A 335 11.28 -12.67 -13.22
C LEU A 335 11.07 -13.26 -14.61
N ASP A 336 12.14 -13.73 -15.27
CA ASP A 336 12.05 -14.37 -16.58
C ASP A 336 11.24 -15.67 -16.56
N ASP A 337 11.39 -16.51 -15.52
CA ASP A 337 10.62 -17.75 -15.36
C ASP A 337 9.12 -17.48 -15.10
N LYS A 338 8.79 -16.44 -14.32
CA LYS A 338 7.42 -16.24 -13.81
C LYS A 338 6.61 -15.17 -14.55
N ILE A 339 7.21 -14.43 -15.47
CA ILE A 339 6.52 -13.31 -16.15
C ILE A 339 5.24 -13.76 -16.89
N GLY A 340 5.24 -14.95 -17.48
CA GLY A 340 4.06 -15.55 -18.12
C GLY A 340 2.93 -15.84 -17.14
N VAL A 341 3.27 -16.34 -15.95
CA VAL A 341 2.32 -16.57 -14.84
C VAL A 341 1.71 -15.23 -14.41
N VAL A 342 2.54 -14.20 -14.19
CA VAL A 342 2.06 -12.85 -13.82
C VAL A 342 1.11 -12.29 -14.87
N ALA A 343 1.48 -12.36 -16.15
CA ALA A 343 0.65 -11.88 -17.25
C ALA A 343 -0.71 -12.60 -17.33
N SER A 344 -0.77 -13.89 -16.98
CA SER A 344 -2.02 -14.67 -16.95
C SER A 344 -2.98 -14.26 -15.82
N MET A 345 -2.46 -13.58 -14.79
CA MET A 345 -3.21 -13.17 -13.59
C MET A 345 -3.73 -11.72 -13.66
N ILE A 346 -3.31 -10.95 -14.67
CA ILE A 346 -3.80 -9.58 -14.88
C ILE A 346 -5.26 -9.63 -15.30
N ASP A 347 -6.12 -9.02 -14.49
CA ASP A 347 -7.54 -8.90 -14.71
C ASP A 347 -7.89 -7.75 -15.69
N PRO A 348 -9.17 -7.59 -16.09
CA PRO A 348 -9.58 -6.50 -16.98
C PRO A 348 -9.39 -5.08 -16.42
N THR A 349 -9.03 -4.92 -15.14
CA THR A 349 -8.69 -3.62 -14.55
C THR A 349 -7.20 -3.31 -14.69
N GLY A 350 -6.40 -4.23 -15.22
CA GLY A 350 -4.95 -4.11 -15.30
C GLY A 350 -4.24 -4.48 -14.00
N THR A 351 -4.89 -5.23 -13.11
CA THR A 351 -4.34 -5.63 -11.80
C THR A 351 -4.27 -7.14 -11.66
N ALA A 352 -3.23 -7.67 -11.01
CA ALA A 352 -3.21 -9.09 -10.68
C ALA A 352 -4.32 -9.44 -9.66
N VAL A 353 -5.08 -10.51 -9.89
CA VAL A 353 -6.23 -10.88 -9.04
C VAL A 353 -5.92 -10.89 -7.53
N PRO A 354 -4.83 -11.49 -7.03
CA PRO A 354 -4.51 -11.46 -5.59
C PRO A 354 -4.31 -10.04 -5.04
N ILE A 355 -3.67 -9.16 -5.82
CA ILE A 355 -3.49 -7.74 -5.47
C ILE A 355 -4.86 -7.05 -5.41
N SER A 356 -5.74 -7.28 -6.37
CA SER A 356 -7.09 -6.69 -6.40
C SER A 356 -7.96 -7.11 -5.20
N ILE A 357 -7.73 -8.30 -4.64
CA ILE A 357 -8.37 -8.72 -3.39
C ILE A 357 -7.72 -8.02 -2.19
N ALA A 358 -6.39 -7.97 -2.14
CA ALA A 358 -5.65 -7.27 -1.09
C ALA A 358 -6.04 -5.78 -1.00
N ASP A 359 -6.12 -5.06 -2.14
CA ASP A 359 -6.58 -3.67 -2.26
C ASP A 359 -7.96 -3.46 -1.62
N ARG A 360 -8.91 -4.33 -1.95
CA ARG A 360 -10.27 -4.21 -1.41
C ARG A 360 -10.30 -4.41 0.11
N LEU A 361 -9.50 -5.33 0.64
CA LEU A 361 -9.42 -5.58 2.07
C LEU A 361 -8.72 -4.44 2.80
N SER A 362 -7.57 -3.98 2.31
CA SER A 362 -6.80 -2.87 2.89
C SER A 362 -7.60 -1.55 2.84
N ARG A 363 -8.34 -1.29 1.76
CA ARG A 363 -9.21 -0.11 1.63
C ARG A 363 -10.34 -0.13 2.65
N ARG A 364 -11.03 -1.26 2.82
CA ARG A 364 -12.09 -1.40 3.82
C ARG A 364 -11.55 -1.27 5.24
N LEU A 365 -10.40 -1.88 5.51
CA LEU A 365 -9.78 -1.87 6.84
C LEU A 365 -9.28 -0.48 7.22
N SER A 366 -8.59 0.22 6.32
CA SER A 366 -8.16 1.61 6.54
C SER A 366 -9.35 2.54 6.79
N SER A 367 -10.44 2.38 6.03
CA SER A 367 -11.66 3.16 6.23
C SER A 367 -12.33 2.86 7.58
N ALA A 368 -12.45 1.59 7.96
CA ALA A 368 -13.02 1.22 9.25
C ALA A 368 -12.19 1.78 10.42
N ALA A 369 -10.86 1.69 10.34
CA ALA A 369 -9.96 2.28 11.32
C ALA A 369 -10.12 3.81 11.40
N MET A 370 -10.15 4.49 10.26
CA MET A 370 -10.36 5.95 10.21
C MET A 370 -11.68 6.36 10.86
N HIS A 371 -12.76 5.64 10.60
CA HIS A 371 -14.07 5.88 11.24
C HIS A 371 -14.04 5.70 12.74
N LEU A 372 -13.42 4.62 13.23
CA LEU A 372 -13.29 4.37 14.66
C LEU A 372 -12.47 5.45 15.35
N ILE A 373 -11.32 5.83 14.77
CA ILE A 373 -10.45 6.86 15.32
C ILE A 373 -11.17 8.21 15.33
N GLY A 374 -11.81 8.60 14.23
CA GLY A 374 -12.54 9.86 14.13
C GLY A 374 -13.67 9.99 15.14
N ASN A 375 -14.42 8.91 15.38
CA ASN A 375 -15.54 8.93 16.33
C ASN A 375 -15.11 8.85 17.80
N LEU A 376 -13.96 8.24 18.10
CA LEU A 376 -13.45 8.10 19.46
C LEU A 376 -12.46 9.21 19.86
N SER A 377 -12.00 9.98 18.87
CA SER A 377 -11.05 11.07 19.09
C SER A 377 -11.62 12.09 20.08
N PRO A 378 -10.85 12.52 21.09
CA PRO A 378 -11.22 13.63 21.95
C PRO A 378 -11.02 15.00 21.29
N LEU A 379 -10.37 15.03 20.11
CA LEU A 379 -10.07 16.23 19.33
C LEU A 379 -11.05 16.36 18.17
N ASN A 380 -11.42 17.59 17.82
CA ASN A 380 -12.28 17.81 16.66
C ASN A 380 -11.50 17.58 15.36
N PRO A 381 -12.14 16.98 14.34
CA PRO A 381 -11.56 16.90 13.01
C PRO A 381 -11.49 18.28 12.36
N THR A 382 -10.42 18.52 11.58
CA THR A 382 -10.32 19.71 10.74
C THR A 382 -11.23 19.59 9.52
N TYR A 383 -11.38 20.65 8.72
CA TYR A 383 -12.17 20.59 7.48
C TYR A 383 -11.74 19.42 6.56
N ASP A 384 -10.44 19.28 6.30
CA ASP A 384 -9.92 18.17 5.50
C ASP A 384 -10.13 16.81 6.18
N GLY A 385 -10.02 16.74 7.52
CA GLY A 385 -10.30 15.53 8.29
C GLY A 385 -11.76 15.10 8.21
N LEU A 386 -12.70 16.03 8.27
CA LEU A 386 -14.14 15.77 8.08
C LEU A 386 -14.41 15.22 6.68
N ARG A 387 -13.82 15.82 5.65
CA ARG A 387 -13.95 15.35 4.27
C ARG A 387 -13.40 13.94 4.09
N GLU A 388 -12.26 13.62 4.71
CA GLU A 388 -11.69 12.26 4.67
C GLU A 388 -12.54 11.24 5.44
N LEU A 389 -13.15 11.64 6.57
CA LEU A 389 -14.13 10.81 7.28
C LEU A 389 -15.36 10.52 6.40
N GLU A 390 -15.92 11.51 5.73
CA GLU A 390 -17.05 11.32 4.82
C GLU A 390 -16.69 10.40 3.63
N ASN A 391 -15.51 10.60 3.03
CA ASN A 391 -15.02 9.77 1.93
C ASN A 391 -14.85 8.32 2.36
N SER A 392 -14.30 8.08 3.56
CA SER A 392 -14.07 6.71 4.04
C SER A 392 -15.37 5.92 4.29
N ILE A 393 -16.52 6.56 4.57
CA ILE A 393 -17.82 5.87 4.68
C ILE A 393 -18.17 5.17 3.37
N ARG A 394 -17.93 5.85 2.24
CA ARG A 394 -18.23 5.33 0.89
C ARG A 394 -17.45 4.06 0.61
N ASP A 395 -16.21 4.00 1.08
CA ASP A 395 -15.30 2.87 0.87
C ASP A 395 -15.59 1.65 1.76
N ILE A 396 -16.29 1.81 2.88
CA ILE A 396 -16.77 0.70 3.72
C ILE A 396 -17.96 -0.02 3.04
N GLY A 397 -18.66 0.65 2.13
CA GLY A 397 -19.81 0.12 1.40
C GLY A 397 -21.13 0.25 2.16
N VAL A 398 -21.28 1.26 3.02
CA VAL A 398 -22.46 1.46 3.88
C VAL A 398 -23.49 2.44 3.29
N ILE A 399 -23.26 3.00 2.09
CA ILE A 399 -24.28 3.82 1.41
C ILE A 399 -24.34 3.42 -0.07
N PRO A 400 -25.50 2.94 -0.58
CA PRO A 400 -25.74 2.74 -2.01
C PRO A 400 -25.81 4.06 -2.79
#